data_AF-A0A951LEW6-F1
#
_entry.id   AF-A0A951LEW6-F1
#
_cell.length_a   1.000
_cell.length_b   1.000
_cell.length_c   1.000
_cell.angle_alpha   90.00
_cell.angle_beta   90.00
_cell.angle_gamma   90.00
#
_symmetry.space_group_name_H-M   'P 1'
#
loop_
_entity.id
_entity.type
_entity.pdbx_description
1 polymer ?
#
loop_
_entity_poly.entity_id
_entity_poly.type
_entity_poly.pdbx_seq_one_letter_code
_entity_poly.pdbx_strand_id
1 'polypeptide(L)'
;MGNMDHIRDALRERNIQLATSDPVARGGFTQVPNFILRDPNISLGAKVAYSMFLHFAWNNDSCFPGQDRLAQHMGMSVSRVNEFIKELEAGGLIEITRRGQGRTNLYKINFVVKNPANKKRPKS
;
A
#
# COMPACT_ATOMS: atom_id res chain seq x y z
N MET A 1 25.90 -20.94 -16.42
CA MET A 1 24.42 -20.92 -16.48
C MET A 1 23.99 -19.46 -16.45
N GLY A 2 23.86 -18.86 -17.63
CA GLY A 2 23.72 -17.41 -17.79
C GLY A 2 22.26 -16.98 -17.89
N ASN A 3 21.91 -15.98 -17.08
CA ASN A 3 21.21 -14.76 -17.48
C ASN A 3 20.03 -14.87 -18.47
N MET A 4 19.09 -15.80 -18.24
CA MET A 4 17.88 -15.97 -19.07
C MET A 4 16.63 -15.28 -18.49
N ASP A 5 16.73 -14.65 -17.32
CA ASP A 5 15.60 -13.97 -16.68
C ASP A 5 15.59 -12.45 -16.94
N HIS A 6 16.75 -11.83 -17.19
CA HIS A 6 16.85 -10.39 -17.45
C HIS A 6 16.38 -9.95 -18.85
N ILE A 7 16.26 -10.88 -19.81
CA ILE A 7 15.80 -10.58 -21.18
C ILE A 7 14.27 -10.49 -21.25
N ARG A 8 13.54 -11.21 -20.37
CA ARG A 8 12.07 -11.27 -20.38
C ARG A 8 11.41 -9.95 -19.98
N ASP A 9 12.03 -9.18 -19.09
CA ASP A 9 11.46 -7.91 -18.63
C ASP A 9 11.74 -6.74 -19.60
N ALA A 10 12.81 -6.81 -20.39
CA ALA A 10 13.22 -5.76 -21.32
C ALA A 10 12.32 -5.69 -22.58
N LEU A 11 11.48 -6.70 -22.83
CA LEU A 11 10.66 -6.86 -24.05
C LEU A 11 9.18 -7.08 -23.73
N ARG A 12 8.62 -6.47 -22.67
CA ARG A 12 7.16 -6.33 -22.58
C ARG A 12 6.71 -5.34 -23.67
N GLU A 13 6.24 -5.87 -24.80
CA GLU A 13 5.60 -5.09 -25.85
C GLU A 13 4.49 -4.23 -25.25
N ARG A 14 4.63 -2.90 -25.30
CA ARG A 14 3.60 -1.96 -24.86
C ARG A 14 2.58 -1.78 -26.00
N ASN A 15 1.65 -2.72 -26.11
CA ASN A 15 0.62 -2.76 -27.15
C ASN A 15 -0.66 -1.97 -26.81
N ILE A 16 -0.66 -1.20 -25.72
CA ILE A 16 -1.78 -0.34 -25.29
C ILE A 16 -1.29 1.11 -25.19
N GLN A 17 -2.04 2.03 -25.79
CA GLN A 17 -1.79 3.47 -25.73
C GLN A 17 -2.97 4.17 -25.05
N LEU A 18 -2.67 5.12 -24.16
CA LEU A 18 -3.68 6.03 -23.62
C LEU A 18 -3.87 7.17 -24.61
N ALA A 19 -5.08 7.32 -25.16
CA ALA A 19 -5.46 8.43 -26.03
C ALA A 19 -5.73 9.70 -25.20
N THR A 20 -4.71 10.18 -24.48
CA THR A 20 -4.78 11.39 -23.66
C THR A 20 -3.48 12.16 -23.76
N SER A 21 -3.59 13.48 -23.84
CA SER A 21 -2.45 14.40 -23.72
C SER A 21 -2.12 14.72 -22.27
N ASP A 22 -2.97 14.32 -21.31
CA ASP A 22 -2.78 14.61 -19.89
C ASP A 22 -1.61 13.78 -19.33
N PRO A 23 -0.50 14.42 -18.90
CA PRO A 23 0.63 13.73 -18.30
C PRO A 23 0.25 12.99 -17.00
N VAL A 24 -0.80 13.42 -16.29
CA VAL A 24 -1.25 12.79 -15.04
C VAL A 24 -1.84 11.41 -15.30
N ALA A 25 -2.65 11.27 -16.34
CA ALA A 25 -3.28 9.99 -16.69
C ALA A 25 -2.26 8.89 -17.03
N ARG A 26 -1.06 9.25 -17.51
CA ARG A 26 0.02 8.29 -17.81
C ARG A 26 0.61 7.61 -16.58
N GLY A 27 0.56 8.25 -15.41
CA GLY A 27 1.05 7.70 -14.15
C GLY A 27 0.01 6.87 -13.38
N GLY A 28 -1.24 6.88 -13.84
CA GLY A 28 -2.38 6.30 -13.13
C GLY A 28 -2.79 7.11 -11.90
N PHE A 29 -3.82 6.63 -11.22
CA PHE A 29 -4.33 7.23 -9.98
C PHE A 29 -4.47 6.15 -8.91
N THR A 30 -4.43 6.58 -7.65
CA THR A 30 -4.74 5.71 -6.52
C THR A 30 -6.01 6.21 -5.85
N GLN A 31 -7.08 5.42 -5.96
CA GLN A 31 -8.35 5.73 -5.30
C GLN A 31 -8.27 5.41 -3.81
N VAL A 32 -8.66 6.35 -2.95
CA VAL A 32 -8.65 6.14 -1.50
C VAL A 32 -10.09 6.09 -0.99
N PRO A 33 -10.48 5.03 -0.24
CA PRO A 33 -11.82 4.95 0.35
C PRO A 33 -12.12 6.12 1.28
N ASN A 34 -13.33 6.69 1.14
CA ASN A 34 -13.76 7.84 1.93
C ASN A 34 -13.76 7.59 3.45
N PHE A 35 -13.95 6.34 3.89
CA PHE A 35 -13.91 6.03 5.32
C PHE A 35 -12.54 6.32 5.93
N ILE A 36 -11.45 6.12 5.18
CA ILE A 36 -10.10 6.50 5.61
C ILE A 36 -9.93 8.02 5.57
N LEU A 37 -10.32 8.65 4.47
CA LEU A 37 -10.16 10.09 4.29
C LEU A 37 -10.88 10.88 5.39
N ARG A 38 -12.07 10.41 5.79
CA ARG A 38 -12.95 11.07 6.76
C ARG A 38 -12.75 10.62 8.20
N ASP A 39 -11.92 9.62 8.48
CA ASP A 39 -11.66 9.19 9.87
C ASP A 39 -10.78 10.23 10.60
N PRO A 40 -11.28 10.90 11.65
CA PRO A 40 -10.48 11.87 12.41
C PRO A 40 -9.44 11.20 13.32
N ASN A 41 -9.56 9.89 13.57
CA ASN A 41 -8.67 9.15 14.47
C ASN A 41 -7.41 8.63 13.76
N ILE A 42 -7.36 8.76 12.43
CA ILE A 42 -6.20 8.41 11.63
C ILE A 42 -5.47 9.70 11.25
N SER A 43 -4.17 9.74 11.52
CA SER A 43 -3.31 10.86 11.20
C SER A 43 -3.22 11.05 9.68
N LEU A 44 -2.98 12.30 9.25
CA LEU A 44 -2.81 12.61 7.83
C LEU A 44 -1.69 11.78 7.20
N GLY A 45 -0.59 11.56 7.93
CA GLY A 45 0.52 10.73 7.46
C GLY A 45 0.15 9.27 7.29
N ALA A 46 -0.64 8.70 8.22
CA ALA A 46 -1.17 7.35 8.08
C ALA A 46 -2.15 7.21 6.91
N LYS A 47 -2.98 8.23 6.63
CA LYS A 47 -3.83 8.26 5.42
C LYS A 47 -3.00 8.22 4.14
N VAL A 48 -1.91 8.98 4.08
CA VAL A 48 -0.98 8.95 2.93
C VAL A 48 -0.29 7.59 2.82
N ALA A 49 0.18 7.02 3.94
CA ALA A 49 0.77 5.68 3.94
C ALA A 49 -0.21 4.61 3.44
N TYR A 50 -1.48 4.65 3.89
CA TYR A 50 -2.53 3.74 3.42
C TYR A 50 -2.76 3.88 1.90
N SER A 51 -2.75 5.11 1.40
CA SER A 51 -2.83 5.39 -0.04
C SER A 51 -1.66 4.73 -0.80
N MET A 52 -0.45 4.78 -0.27
CA MET A 52 0.71 4.12 -0.88
C MET A 52 0.59 2.60 -0.89
N PHE A 53 0.03 1.99 0.17
CA PHE A 53 -0.29 0.55 0.16
C PHE A 53 -1.25 0.19 -0.98
N LEU A 54 -2.30 0.98 -1.20
CA LEU A 54 -3.21 0.79 -2.33
C LEU A 54 -2.52 0.97 -3.68
N HIS A 55 -1.65 1.98 -3.81
CA HIS A 55 -0.86 2.21 -5.01
C HIS A 55 -0.04 0.96 -5.37
N PHE A 56 0.70 0.39 -4.42
CA PHE A 56 1.52 -0.80 -4.67
C PHE A 56 0.67 -2.06 -4.90
N ALA A 57 -0.49 -2.18 -4.23
CA ALA A 57 -1.41 -3.28 -4.45
C ALA A 57 -1.95 -3.31 -5.89
N TRP A 58 -2.32 -2.15 -6.44
CA TRP A 58 -2.92 -2.05 -7.77
C TRP A 58 -1.92 -1.89 -8.93
N ASN A 59 -0.83 -1.17 -8.73
CA ASN A 59 0.02 -0.71 -9.83
C ASN A 59 1.44 -1.30 -9.83
N ASN A 60 1.84 -2.05 -8.81
CA ASN A 60 3.21 -2.58 -8.69
C ASN A 60 3.24 -4.11 -8.55
N ASP A 61 2.44 -4.81 -9.36
CA ASP A 61 2.29 -6.28 -9.33
C ASP A 61 1.98 -6.82 -7.92
N SER A 62 1.28 -6.02 -7.10
CA SER A 62 1.02 -6.30 -5.68
C SER A 62 2.27 -6.54 -4.82
N CYS A 63 3.42 -6.01 -5.24
CA CYS A 63 4.69 -6.11 -4.53
C CYS A 63 4.94 -4.87 -3.67
N PHE A 64 5.05 -5.05 -2.36
CA PHE A 64 5.40 -3.94 -1.46
C PHE A 64 6.92 -3.74 -1.45
N PRO A 65 7.43 -2.53 -1.74
CA PRO A 65 8.85 -2.31 -1.98
C PRO A 65 9.70 -2.20 -0.70
N GLY A 66 9.11 -2.38 0.48
CA GLY A 66 9.77 -2.15 1.77
C GLY A 66 9.65 -0.71 2.27
N GLN A 67 10.10 -0.49 3.50
CA GLN A 67 9.91 0.77 4.22
C GLN A 67 10.78 1.91 3.68
N ASP A 68 11.99 1.61 3.23
CA ASP A 68 12.93 2.63 2.72
C ASP A 68 12.41 3.30 1.45
N ARG A 69 11.94 2.49 0.49
CA ARG A 69 11.32 3.01 -0.73
C ARG A 69 10.02 3.74 -0.44
N LEU A 70 9.19 3.22 0.47
CA LEU A 70 8.00 3.95 0.91
C LEU A 70 8.36 5.33 1.49
N ALA A 71 9.39 5.43 2.32
CA ALA A 71 9.88 6.67 2.89
C ALA A 71 10.38 7.65 1.83
N GLN A 72 11.09 7.15 0.81
CA GLN A 72 11.50 7.95 -0.35
C GLN A 72 10.29 8.52 -1.10
N HIS A 73 9.28 7.69 -1.40
CA HIS A 73 8.05 8.15 -2.07
C HIS A 73 7.29 9.17 -1.23
N MET A 74 7.26 9.01 0.09
CA MET A 74 6.58 9.92 1.02
C MET A 74 7.42 11.15 1.39
N GLY A 75 8.68 11.24 0.95
CA GLY A 75 9.57 12.37 1.23
C GLY A 75 9.88 12.57 2.72
N MET A 76 10.02 11.48 3.49
CA MET A 76 10.20 11.54 4.94
C MET A 76 11.15 10.45 5.47
N SER A 77 11.43 10.46 6.76
CA SER A 77 12.29 9.43 7.38
C SER A 77 11.59 8.08 7.49
N VAL A 78 12.38 7.01 7.45
CA VAL A 78 11.91 5.62 7.65
C VAL A 78 11.25 5.45 9.02
N SER A 79 11.77 6.13 10.05
CA SER A 79 11.15 6.13 11.40
C SER A 79 9.71 6.65 11.35
N ARG A 80 9.49 7.76 10.66
CA ARG A 80 8.16 8.38 10.52
C ARG A 80 7.20 7.49 9.77
N VAL A 81 7.66 6.86 8.68
CA VAL A 81 6.87 5.85 7.96
C VAL A 81 6.49 4.68 8.87
N ASN A 82 7.43 4.21 9.69
CA ASN A 82 7.16 3.12 10.62
C ASN A 82 6.16 3.48 11.71
N GLU A 83 6.14 4.72 12.19
CA GLU A 83 5.09 5.22 13.07
C GLU A 83 3.71 5.11 12.40
N PHE A 84 3.59 5.56 11.15
CA PHE A 84 2.33 5.49 10.40
C PHE A 84 1.88 4.06 10.08
N ILE A 85 2.81 3.17 9.73
CA ILE A 85 2.51 1.74 9.53
C ILE A 85 1.95 1.13 10.82
N LYS A 86 2.57 1.41 11.97
CA LYS A 86 2.08 0.93 13.27
C LYS A 86 0.71 1.50 13.61
N GLU A 87 0.45 2.75 13.28
CA GLU A 87 -0.86 3.37 13.47
C GLU A 87 -1.94 2.65 12.64
N LEU A 88 -1.67 2.39 11.37
CA LEU A 88 -2.57 1.63 10.50
C LEU A 88 -2.79 0.20 11.00
N GLU A 89 -1.74 -0.46 11.49
CA GLU A 89 -1.82 -1.81 12.06
C GLU A 89 -2.66 -1.82 13.34
N ALA A 90 -2.43 -0.86 14.25
CA ALA A 90 -3.22 -0.69 15.47
C ALA A 90 -4.69 -0.38 15.19
N GLY A 91 -4.95 0.39 14.12
CA GLY A 91 -6.29 0.66 13.61
C GLY A 91 -6.93 -0.50 12.84
N GLY A 92 -6.22 -1.63 12.66
CA GLY A 92 -6.71 -2.80 11.92
C GLY A 92 -6.87 -2.56 10.41
N LEU A 93 -6.26 -1.50 9.88
CA LEU A 93 -6.31 -1.11 8.47
C LEU A 93 -5.30 -1.89 7.62
N ILE A 94 -4.22 -2.34 8.24
CA ILE A 94 -3.28 -3.27 7.64
C ILE A 94 -2.97 -4.41 8.62
N GLU A 95 -2.71 -5.59 8.09
CA GLU A 95 -2.15 -6.73 8.82
C GLU A 95 -0.77 -7.06 8.24
N ILE A 96 0.23 -7.25 9.11
CA ILE A 96 1.61 -7.55 8.71
C ILE A 96 1.97 -8.95 9.19
N THR A 97 2.22 -9.88 8.27
CA THR A 97 2.67 -11.24 8.60
C THR A 97 4.12 -11.43 8.20
N ARG A 98 5.00 -11.71 9.18
CA ARG A 98 6.38 -12.11 8.93
C ARG A 98 6.40 -13.56 8.43
N ARG A 99 7.06 -13.80 7.30
CA ARG A 99 7.04 -15.11 6.63
C ARG A 99 8.28 -15.97 6.90
N GLY A 100 9.31 -15.41 7.54
CA GLY A 100 10.58 -16.08 7.82
C GLY A 100 11.42 -16.34 6.56
N GLN A 101 12.61 -16.92 6.76
CA GLN A 101 13.50 -17.42 5.69
C GLN A 101 13.89 -16.37 4.62
N GLY A 102 14.14 -15.13 5.03
CA GLY A 102 14.51 -14.04 4.10
C GLY A 102 13.39 -13.57 3.18
N ARG A 103 12.16 -14.09 3.35
CA ARG A 103 11.00 -13.66 2.56
C ARG A 103 10.51 -12.31 3.05
N THR A 104 10.10 -11.46 2.12
CA THR A 104 9.46 -10.18 2.42
C THR A 104 8.18 -10.38 3.24
N ASN A 105 7.84 -9.40 4.07
CA ASN A 105 6.60 -9.41 4.84
C ASN A 105 5.38 -9.49 3.90
N LEU A 106 4.35 -10.22 4.33
CA LEU A 106 3.04 -10.17 3.69
C LEU A 106 2.23 -9.05 4.33
N TYR A 107 1.73 -8.13 3.50
CA TYR A 107 0.85 -7.05 3.91
C TYR A 107 -0.56 -7.31 3.37
N LYS A 108 -1.56 -7.24 4.24
CA LYS A 108 -2.97 -7.33 3.86
C LYS A 108 -3.67 -6.04 4.22
N ILE A 109 -4.37 -5.45 3.26
CA ILE A 109 -5.09 -4.18 3.41
C ILE A 109 -6.55 -4.48 3.73
N ASN A 110 -7.07 -3.87 4.79
CA ASN A 110 -8.44 -4.10 5.25
C ASN A 110 -9.34 -2.92 4.88
N PHE A 111 -10.45 -3.24 4.21
CA PHE A 111 -11.52 -2.27 3.88
C PHE A 111 -12.67 -2.28 4.89
N VAL A 112 -12.58 -3.14 5.90
CA VAL A 112 -13.53 -3.25 7.01
C VAL A 112 -12.72 -3.27 8.29
N VAL A 113 -12.64 -2.13 8.98
CA VAL A 113 -12.05 -2.10 10.32
C VAL A 113 -13.04 -2.78 11.27
N LYS A 114 -12.68 -3.96 11.78
CA LYS A 114 -13.40 -4.56 12.90
C LYS A 114 -13.19 -3.66 14.11
N ASN A 115 -14.12 -2.75 14.36
CA ASN A 115 -14.09 -1.88 15.53
C ASN A 115 -13.96 -2.75 16.81
N PRO A 116 -12.89 -2.60 17.62
CA PRO A 116 -12.76 -3.33 18.88
C PRO A 116 -13.94 -3.10 19.82
N ALA A 117 -14.62 -1.94 19.72
CA ALA A 117 -15.81 -1.61 20.50
C ALA A 117 -17.04 -2.46 20.13
N ASN A 118 -17.06 -3.13 18.97
CA ASN A 118 -18.19 -3.95 18.55
C ASN A 118 -18.21 -5.35 19.20
N LYS A 119 -17.21 -5.70 20.04
CA LYS A 119 -17.24 -6.92 20.86
C LYS A 119 -18.18 -6.82 22.08
N LYS A 120 -18.69 -5.63 22.43
CA LYS A 120 -19.47 -5.39 23.66
C LYS A 120 -20.97 -5.23 23.46
N ARG A 121 -21.52 -5.40 22.24
CA ARG A 121 -22.99 -5.44 22.09
C ARG A 121 -23.49 -6.84 22.40
N PRO A 122 -24.29 -7.05 23.46
CA PRO A 122 -25.01 -8.31 23.64
C PRO A 122 -25.93 -8.51 22.43
N LYS A 123 -26.04 -9.74 21.95
CA LYS A 123 -27.10 -10.09 20.99
C LYS A 123 -28.44 -9.83 21.69
N SER A 124 -29.26 -8.96 21.11
CA SER A 124 -30.70 -8.89 21.42
C SER A 124 -31.39 -10.14 20.93
#